data_AF-A0A845D370-F1
#
_entry.id   AF-A0A845D370-F1
#
_cell.length_a   1.000
_cell.length_b   1.000
_cell.length_c   1.000
_cell.angle_alpha   90.00
_cell.angle_beta   90.00
_cell.angle_gamma   90.00
#
_symmetry.space_group_name_H-M   'P 1'
#
loop_
_entity.id
_entity.type
_entity.pdbx_description
1 polymer ?
#
loop_
_entity_poly.entity_id
_entity_poly.type
_entity_poly.pdbx_seq_one_letter_code
_entity_poly.pdbx_strand_id
1 'polypeptide(L)'
;MERISLSQRDDWPDLCRKEYELAAGALEELARRDKWFPQLWETALWAWSEGELAKQSWDRLSPLVAQAPEEALNNIRRGAASWLRGVATRVDTEDGRFLKLCQVFLALKYDDDLHNGDPLTAAINHPIGRVTEALLDWWFRPDRPDGKGLPHNLQGLFSNLCNTEVPAFRHARVLLALRAIGLFRADQDWTVANLVPLFDWDRNKSEAPVVWSGFLHSARMHVPFIETIKTPFLQAAQHYEDLDSRGGRYAFLLTFAALDRIESFPPEELKRATGQLPDDGLQNAIWLLVQMLDDADENREEYWQKRVRPYMDSIWPRARKSRSRLVRARLAELCVAAGGEFPDAVKVISPWLSPVSDYSFAVTLLHEAGLCKKFPSDSLELLARTVDTETEWGPPSKLQACLKEIKETDASLEKDAPYMELDLYIRRRGGEVESDG
;
A
#
# COMPACT_ATOMS: atom_id res chain seq x y z
N MET A 1 16.12 -28.91 50.03
CA MET A 1 16.44 -29.57 48.74
C MET A 1 15.14 -29.80 48.02
N GLU A 2 14.79 -28.92 47.08
CA GLU A 2 13.87 -29.25 46.00
C GLU A 2 14.36 -28.47 44.79
N ARG A 3 15.07 -29.16 43.89
CA ARG A 3 15.43 -28.65 42.58
C ARG A 3 14.15 -28.63 41.76
N ILE A 4 13.44 -27.51 41.77
CA ILE A 4 12.32 -27.31 40.85
C ILE A 4 12.93 -27.15 39.45
N SER A 5 12.72 -28.18 38.64
CA SER A 5 13.03 -28.14 37.22
C SER A 5 12.07 -27.14 36.55
N LEU A 6 12.56 -25.93 36.27
CA LEU A 6 11.83 -24.89 35.53
C LEU A 6 11.47 -25.31 34.09
N SER A 7 11.93 -26.46 33.62
CA SER A 7 11.74 -26.93 32.24
C SER A 7 10.39 -27.61 31.97
N GLN A 8 9.47 -27.68 32.94
CA GLN A 8 8.22 -28.47 32.82
C GLN A 8 6.93 -27.76 33.26
N ARG A 9 6.95 -26.44 33.53
CA ARG A 9 5.72 -25.74 33.86
C ARG A 9 5.11 -25.07 32.63
N ASP A 10 3.91 -25.52 32.26
CA ASP A 10 2.97 -24.84 31.35
C ASP A 10 2.55 -23.44 31.84
N ASP A 11 2.99 -23.01 33.04
CA ASP A 11 2.62 -21.74 33.69
C ASP A 11 3.61 -20.57 33.45
N TRP A 12 4.78 -20.80 32.85
CA TRP A 12 5.81 -19.74 32.75
C TRP A 12 5.35 -18.46 32.02
N PRO A 13 4.61 -18.53 30.88
CA PRO A 13 4.07 -17.34 30.24
C PRO A 13 3.11 -16.56 31.16
N ASP A 14 2.29 -17.27 31.93
CA ASP A 14 1.35 -16.68 32.87
C ASP A 14 2.08 -16.04 34.06
N LEU A 15 3.14 -16.67 34.54
CA LEU A 15 3.98 -16.13 35.60
C LEU A 15 4.67 -14.84 35.15
N CYS A 16 5.18 -14.79 33.92
CA CYS A 16 5.77 -13.57 33.36
C CYS A 16 4.78 -12.39 33.32
N ARG A 17 3.50 -12.66 33.04
CA ARG A 17 2.46 -11.63 32.96
C ARG A 17 1.90 -11.21 34.32
N LYS A 18 1.66 -12.18 35.21
CA LYS A 18 0.94 -11.96 36.48
C LYS A 18 1.89 -11.66 37.65
N GLU A 19 3.10 -12.21 37.63
CA GLU A 19 4.06 -12.18 38.73
C GLU A 19 5.43 -11.67 38.24
N TYR A 20 5.43 -10.48 37.62
CA TYR A 20 6.62 -9.88 37.00
C TYR A 20 7.85 -9.88 37.92
N GLU A 21 7.70 -9.45 39.17
CA GLU A 21 8.81 -9.35 40.13
C GLU A 21 9.49 -10.69 40.39
N LEU A 22 8.70 -11.75 40.51
CA LEU A 22 9.21 -13.11 40.74
C LEU A 22 9.90 -13.66 39.48
N ALA A 23 9.26 -13.51 38.32
CA ALA A 23 9.79 -14.00 37.06
C ALA A 23 11.08 -13.26 36.65
N ALA A 24 11.10 -11.93 36.73
CA ALA A 24 12.28 -11.12 36.46
C ALA A 24 13.40 -11.43 37.46
N GLY A 25 13.11 -11.49 38.77
CA GLY A 25 14.10 -11.84 39.79
C GLY A 25 14.74 -13.22 39.59
N ALA A 26 13.96 -14.21 39.14
CA ALA A 26 14.49 -15.52 38.79
C ALA A 26 15.45 -15.46 37.59
N LEU A 27 15.09 -14.74 36.52
CA LEU A 27 15.96 -14.56 35.35
C LEU A 27 17.26 -13.82 35.71
N GLU A 28 17.18 -12.79 36.56
CA GLU A 28 18.36 -12.06 37.02
C GLU A 28 19.34 -12.97 37.78
N GLU A 29 18.83 -13.76 38.73
CA GLU A 29 19.66 -14.64 39.54
C GLU A 29 20.30 -15.74 38.68
N LEU A 30 19.58 -16.24 37.67
CA LEU A 30 20.13 -17.19 36.71
C LEU A 30 21.21 -16.53 35.84
N ALA A 31 20.98 -15.35 35.29
CA ALA A 31 21.96 -14.62 34.48
C ALA A 31 23.22 -14.23 35.28
N ARG A 32 23.10 -13.84 36.55
CA ARG A 32 24.26 -13.56 37.42
C ARG A 32 25.13 -14.79 37.66
N ARG A 33 24.57 -16.00 37.52
CA ARG A 33 25.29 -17.28 37.60
C ARG A 33 25.71 -17.80 36.22
N ASP A 34 25.66 -16.94 35.20
CA ASP A 34 25.93 -17.24 33.79
C ASP A 34 25.06 -18.39 33.22
N LYS A 35 23.80 -18.46 33.67
CA LYS A 35 22.83 -19.44 33.20
C LYS A 35 21.74 -18.76 32.37
N TRP A 36 21.83 -18.94 31.07
CA TRP A 36 20.91 -18.37 30.09
C TRP A 36 20.05 -19.48 29.48
N PHE A 37 18.83 -19.66 30.00
CA PHE A 37 17.87 -20.63 29.43
C PHE A 37 17.05 -19.94 28.33
N PRO A 38 17.26 -20.27 27.04
CA PRO A 38 16.70 -19.50 25.93
C PRO A 38 15.18 -19.41 25.97
N GLN A 39 14.49 -20.52 26.26
CA GLN A 39 13.04 -20.59 26.28
C GLN A 39 12.44 -19.68 27.37
N LEU A 40 13.09 -19.58 28.52
CA LEU A 40 12.61 -18.72 29.62
C LEU A 40 12.75 -17.25 29.25
N TRP A 41 13.91 -16.87 28.71
CA TRP A 41 14.20 -15.51 28.26
C TRP A 41 13.33 -15.08 27.08
N GLU A 42 13.22 -15.91 26.04
CA GLU A 42 12.37 -15.66 24.86
C GLU A 42 10.92 -15.39 25.28
N THR A 43 10.35 -16.28 26.11
CA THR A 43 8.96 -16.13 26.59
C THR A 43 8.77 -14.86 27.41
N ALA A 44 9.71 -14.57 28.32
CA ALA A 44 9.61 -13.44 29.21
C ALA A 44 9.77 -12.10 28.47
N LEU A 45 10.78 -11.98 27.60
CA LEU A 45 11.00 -10.79 26.78
C LEU A 45 9.82 -10.52 25.84
N TRP A 46 9.18 -11.57 25.32
CA TRP A 46 7.96 -11.43 24.54
C TRP A 46 6.79 -10.94 25.41
N ALA A 47 6.56 -11.54 26.58
CA ALA A 47 5.51 -11.14 27.51
C ALA A 47 5.68 -9.69 28.03
N TRP A 48 6.92 -9.22 28.12
CA TRP A 48 7.24 -7.86 28.57
C TRP A 48 7.49 -6.88 27.42
N SER A 49 7.15 -7.24 26.18
CA SER A 49 7.22 -6.30 25.05
C SER A 49 6.01 -5.36 24.97
N GLU A 50 4.99 -5.56 25.82
CA GLU A 50 3.73 -4.82 25.78
C GLU A 50 3.40 -4.16 27.13
N GLY A 51 2.59 -3.10 27.08
CA GLY A 51 2.05 -2.42 28.26
C GLY A 51 3.11 -1.77 29.17
N GLU A 52 2.77 -1.66 30.45
CA GLU A 52 3.62 -1.04 31.49
C GLU A 52 4.87 -1.88 31.81
N LEU A 53 4.81 -3.19 31.59
CA LEU A 53 5.93 -4.10 31.84
C LEU A 53 7.11 -3.86 30.90
N ALA A 54 6.89 -3.27 29.73
CA ALA A 54 7.96 -2.92 28.80
C ALA A 54 8.99 -1.97 29.43
N LYS A 55 8.53 -0.87 30.05
CA LYS A 55 9.46 0.08 30.68
C LYS A 55 10.11 -0.53 31.93
N GLN A 56 9.33 -1.21 32.77
CA GLN A 56 9.83 -1.83 33.99
C GLN A 56 10.90 -2.90 33.70
N SER A 57 10.66 -3.75 32.71
CA SER A 57 11.61 -4.78 32.28
C SER A 57 12.85 -4.17 31.63
N TRP A 58 12.72 -3.08 30.86
CA TRP A 58 13.86 -2.34 30.32
C TRP A 58 14.82 -1.89 31.40
N ASP A 59 14.31 -1.15 32.39
CA ASP A 59 15.13 -0.53 33.43
C ASP A 59 15.87 -1.60 34.26
N ARG A 60 15.21 -2.74 34.46
CA ARG A 60 15.71 -3.87 35.25
C ARG A 60 16.69 -4.77 34.49
N LEU A 61 16.34 -5.20 33.27
CA LEU A 61 17.02 -6.29 32.58
C LEU A 61 17.99 -5.83 31.49
N SER A 62 17.86 -4.61 30.96
CA SER A 62 18.78 -4.11 29.93
C SER A 62 20.27 -4.15 30.33
N PRO A 63 20.67 -3.88 31.60
CA PRO A 63 22.08 -3.99 31.99
C PRO A 63 22.61 -5.44 31.94
N LEU A 64 21.74 -6.43 32.22
CA LEU A 64 22.10 -7.84 32.19
C LEU A 64 22.19 -8.36 30.77
N VAL A 65 21.21 -8.03 29.93
CA VAL A 65 21.22 -8.40 28.51
C VAL A 65 22.44 -7.78 27.81
N ALA A 66 22.82 -6.55 28.15
CA ALA A 66 24.01 -5.90 27.59
C ALA A 66 25.35 -6.58 27.98
N GLN A 67 25.36 -7.44 29.01
CA GLN A 67 26.53 -8.19 29.47
C GLN A 67 26.45 -9.67 29.12
N ALA A 68 25.39 -10.12 28.45
CA ALA A 68 25.19 -11.51 28.11
C ALA A 68 26.25 -12.00 27.09
N PRO A 69 26.71 -13.25 27.19
CA PRO A 69 27.55 -13.86 26.15
C PRO A 69 26.87 -13.86 24.78
N GLU A 70 27.65 -13.78 23.70
CA GLU A 70 27.12 -13.76 22.33
C GLU A 70 26.22 -14.97 22.03
N GLU A 71 26.57 -16.17 22.52
CA GLU A 71 25.75 -17.37 22.39
C GLU A 71 24.37 -17.21 23.04
N ALA A 72 24.32 -16.63 24.24
CA ALA A 72 23.06 -16.36 24.93
C ALA A 72 22.22 -15.35 24.13
N LEU A 73 22.82 -14.25 23.67
CA LEU A 73 22.16 -13.24 22.84
C LEU A 73 21.59 -13.83 21.54
N ASN A 74 22.36 -14.70 20.88
CA ASN A 74 21.92 -15.38 19.67
C ASN A 74 20.71 -16.30 19.95
N ASN A 75 20.67 -16.95 21.10
CA ASN A 75 19.60 -17.84 21.48
C ASN A 75 18.31 -17.13 21.94
N ILE A 76 18.39 -15.84 22.31
CA ILE A 76 17.23 -15.03 22.75
C ILE A 76 16.81 -13.94 21.75
N ARG A 77 17.41 -13.94 20.56
CA ARG A 77 17.34 -12.83 19.60
C ARG A 77 15.93 -12.50 19.12
N ARG A 78 14.98 -13.45 19.10
CA ARG A 78 13.62 -13.20 18.61
C ARG A 78 12.81 -12.44 19.65
N GLY A 79 12.83 -12.91 20.88
CA GLY A 79 12.19 -12.29 22.04
C GLY A 79 12.82 -10.94 22.36
N ALA A 80 14.15 -10.84 22.28
CA ALA A 80 14.86 -9.59 22.47
C ALA A 80 14.52 -8.54 21.40
N ALA A 81 14.40 -8.93 20.12
CA ALA A 81 13.99 -8.00 19.06
C ALA A 81 12.55 -7.50 19.27
N SER A 82 11.63 -8.39 19.66
CA SER A 82 10.27 -7.99 20.08
C SER A 82 10.28 -7.03 21.26
N TRP A 83 11.09 -7.32 22.27
CA TRP A 83 11.22 -6.49 23.45
C TRP A 83 11.78 -5.10 23.12
N LEU A 84 12.86 -5.03 22.33
CA LEU A 84 13.43 -3.76 21.85
C LEU A 84 12.39 -2.89 21.12
N ARG A 85 11.59 -3.50 20.25
CA ARG A 85 10.46 -2.82 19.58
C ARG A 85 9.44 -2.30 20.61
N GLY A 86 9.06 -3.13 21.57
CA GLY A 86 8.09 -2.79 22.61
C GLY A 86 8.52 -1.63 23.52
N VAL A 87 9.81 -1.53 23.82
CA VAL A 87 10.37 -0.49 24.70
C VAL A 87 10.75 0.80 23.96
N ALA A 88 10.91 0.77 22.63
CA ALA A 88 11.43 1.87 21.82
C ALA A 88 10.80 3.25 22.11
N THR A 89 9.48 3.31 22.26
CA THR A 89 8.74 4.56 22.53
C THR A 89 8.72 4.97 24.01
N ARG A 90 9.22 4.11 24.90
CA ARG A 90 9.20 4.28 26.38
C ARG A 90 10.58 4.54 26.98
N VAL A 91 11.65 4.22 26.26
CA VAL A 91 13.03 4.45 26.70
C VAL A 91 13.41 5.91 26.46
N ASP A 92 14.30 6.50 27.26
CA ASP A 92 14.77 7.86 26.98
C ASP A 92 15.63 7.86 25.70
N THR A 93 15.55 8.93 24.91
CA THR A 93 16.45 9.11 23.76
C THR A 93 17.89 9.40 24.16
N GLU A 94 18.13 9.77 25.42
CA GLU A 94 19.48 9.92 25.99
C GLU A 94 20.05 8.60 26.52
N ASP A 95 19.23 7.54 26.64
CA ASP A 95 19.69 6.23 27.11
C ASP A 95 20.48 5.51 26.01
N GLY A 96 21.80 5.74 26.01
CA GLY A 96 22.73 5.14 25.06
C GLY A 96 22.75 3.59 25.09
N ARG A 97 22.20 2.94 26.13
CA ARG A 97 22.09 1.47 26.19
C ARG A 97 21.14 0.95 25.11
N PHE A 98 20.10 1.70 24.77
CA PHE A 98 19.14 1.31 23.75
C PHE A 98 19.81 1.11 22.39
N LEU A 99 20.46 2.17 21.91
CA LEU A 99 21.21 2.11 20.65
C LEU A 99 22.28 1.03 20.66
N LYS A 100 23.02 0.88 21.78
CA LYS A 100 24.05 -0.15 21.90
C LYS A 100 23.48 -1.55 21.80
N LEU A 101 22.36 -1.84 22.47
CA LEU A 101 21.70 -3.14 22.37
C LEU A 101 21.15 -3.40 20.97
N CYS A 102 20.53 -2.40 20.33
CA CYS A 102 20.12 -2.51 18.93
C CYS A 102 21.30 -2.87 18.01
N GLN A 103 22.45 -2.19 18.15
CA GLN A 103 23.66 -2.48 17.39
C GLN A 103 24.16 -3.92 17.62
N VAL A 104 24.16 -4.39 18.86
CA VAL A 104 24.57 -5.76 19.21
C VAL A 104 23.66 -6.78 18.52
N PHE A 105 22.34 -6.64 18.62
CA PHE A 105 21.42 -7.58 17.98
C PHE A 105 21.48 -7.51 16.45
N LEU A 106 21.68 -6.33 15.86
CA LEU A 106 21.86 -6.20 14.40
C LEU A 106 23.17 -6.82 13.89
N ALA A 107 24.20 -6.93 14.73
CA ALA A 107 25.47 -7.54 14.38
C ALA A 107 25.50 -9.07 14.48
N LEU A 108 24.47 -9.70 15.07
CA LEU A 108 24.37 -11.16 15.12
C LEU A 108 24.20 -11.75 13.72
N LYS A 109 24.57 -13.02 13.56
CA LYS A 109 24.42 -13.72 12.29
C LYS A 109 22.97 -14.16 12.07
N TYR A 110 22.37 -13.69 10.99
CA TYR A 110 21.04 -14.10 10.52
C TYR A 110 21.14 -14.76 9.15
N ASP A 111 20.26 -15.73 8.93
CA ASP A 111 20.03 -16.27 7.60
C ASP A 111 19.12 -15.30 6.81
N ASP A 112 19.29 -15.25 5.50
CA ASP A 112 18.38 -14.52 4.63
C ASP A 112 17.19 -15.43 4.31
N ASP A 113 16.06 -15.17 4.95
CA ASP A 113 14.83 -15.95 4.84
C ASP A 113 13.72 -15.21 4.10
N LEU A 114 14.05 -14.17 3.31
CA LEU A 114 13.12 -13.54 2.36
C LEU A 114 12.87 -14.48 1.18
N HIS A 115 12.24 -15.61 1.42
CA HIS A 115 11.82 -16.57 0.41
C HIS A 115 10.30 -16.73 0.45
N ASN A 116 9.65 -16.41 -0.67
CA ASN A 116 8.24 -16.64 -0.97
C ASN A 116 7.25 -16.05 0.05
N GLY A 117 7.14 -14.73 0.05
CA GLY A 117 6.11 -14.01 0.80
C GLY A 117 6.18 -12.50 0.59
N ASP A 118 5.20 -11.80 1.16
CA ASP A 118 5.18 -10.34 1.18
C ASP A 118 6.42 -9.78 1.92
N PRO A 119 7.28 -8.95 1.28
CA PRO A 119 8.53 -8.47 1.89
C PRO A 119 8.33 -7.70 3.19
N LEU A 120 7.23 -6.95 3.31
CA LEU A 120 6.91 -6.20 4.52
C LEU A 120 6.52 -7.14 5.67
N THR A 121 5.65 -8.10 5.41
CA THR A 121 5.26 -9.12 6.40
C THR A 121 6.46 -9.91 6.90
N ALA A 122 7.40 -10.25 6.02
CA ALA A 122 8.64 -10.89 6.41
C ALA A 122 9.51 -9.97 7.29
N ALA A 123 9.69 -8.70 6.89
CA ALA A 123 10.48 -7.72 7.63
C ALA A 123 9.96 -7.50 9.07
N ILE A 124 8.65 -7.26 9.26
CA ILE A 124 8.08 -7.01 10.60
C ILE A 124 8.15 -8.23 11.53
N ASN A 125 8.33 -9.43 10.96
CA ASN A 125 8.45 -10.68 11.71
C ASN A 125 9.91 -11.13 11.91
N HIS A 126 10.85 -10.57 11.16
CA HIS A 126 12.27 -10.88 11.29
C HIS A 126 12.94 -10.03 12.39
N PRO A 127 13.88 -10.58 13.19
CA PRO A 127 14.57 -9.83 14.24
C PRO A 127 15.23 -8.53 13.74
N ILE A 128 15.91 -8.55 12.59
CA ILE A 128 16.52 -7.34 12.00
C ILE A 128 15.47 -6.27 11.72
N GLY A 129 14.32 -6.65 11.15
CA GLY A 129 13.25 -5.71 10.87
C GLY A 129 12.66 -5.15 12.17
N ARG A 130 12.37 -6.00 13.17
CA ARG A 130 11.88 -5.53 14.49
C ARG A 130 12.84 -4.58 15.18
N VAL A 131 14.15 -4.83 15.15
CA VAL A 131 15.14 -3.90 15.71
C VAL A 131 15.23 -2.61 14.87
N THR A 132 15.09 -2.69 13.55
CA THR A 132 15.03 -1.50 12.68
C THR A 132 13.79 -0.65 12.98
N GLU A 133 12.62 -1.28 13.16
CA GLU A 133 11.39 -0.61 13.58
C GLU A 133 11.56 0.04 14.95
N ALA A 134 12.18 -0.67 15.91
CA ALA A 134 12.50 -0.13 17.22
C ALA A 134 13.35 1.15 17.12
N LEU A 135 14.37 1.17 16.26
CA LEU A 135 15.20 2.34 16.02
C LEU A 135 14.41 3.49 15.38
N LEU A 136 13.55 3.18 14.40
CA LEU A 136 12.70 4.16 13.74
C LEU A 136 11.70 4.78 14.72
N ASP A 137 11.01 3.98 15.54
CA ASP A 137 10.03 4.45 16.52
C ASP A 137 10.69 5.19 17.70
N TRP A 138 11.88 4.75 18.12
CA TRP A 138 12.67 5.46 19.12
C TRP A 138 13.11 6.84 18.63
N TRP A 139 13.44 6.96 17.34
CA TRP A 139 13.82 8.21 16.70
C TRP A 139 12.62 9.11 16.38
N PHE A 140 11.62 8.63 15.63
CA PHE A 140 10.48 9.41 15.15
C PHE A 140 9.46 9.73 16.25
N ARG A 141 9.88 10.54 17.23
CA ARG A 141 9.02 11.08 18.27
C ARG A 141 8.37 12.40 17.82
N PRO A 142 7.14 12.71 18.29
CA PRO A 142 6.40 13.91 17.87
C PRO A 142 7.12 15.24 18.10
N ASP A 143 8.07 15.28 19.03
CA ASP A 143 8.82 16.47 19.44
C ASP A 143 10.08 16.74 18.61
N ARG A 144 10.41 15.88 17.63
CA ARG A 144 11.60 16.10 16.78
C ARG A 144 11.30 17.03 15.60
N PRO A 145 12.00 18.17 15.49
CA PRO A 145 11.83 19.09 14.37
C PRO A 145 12.44 18.52 13.08
N ASP A 146 11.76 18.76 11.95
CA ASP A 146 12.26 18.47 10.61
C ASP A 146 13.59 19.19 10.31
N GLY A 147 14.38 18.63 9.41
CA GLY A 147 15.57 19.29 8.84
C GLY A 147 16.76 19.48 9.80
N LYS A 148 16.82 18.73 10.90
CA LYS A 148 17.98 18.74 11.83
C LYS A 148 19.02 17.66 11.54
N GLY A 149 18.80 16.82 10.54
CA GLY A 149 19.66 15.69 10.23
C GLY A 149 19.46 14.52 11.21
N LEU A 150 19.94 13.35 10.80
CA LEU A 150 20.03 12.20 11.70
C LEU A 150 21.22 12.41 12.66
N PRO A 151 21.10 12.02 13.95
CA PRO A 151 22.24 12.01 14.85
C PRO A 151 23.33 11.07 14.30
N HIS A 152 24.60 11.46 14.44
CA HIS A 152 25.73 10.74 13.85
C HIS A 152 25.73 9.22 14.14
N ASN A 153 25.40 8.81 15.37
CA ASN A 153 25.32 7.40 15.77
C ASN A 153 24.18 6.64 15.07
N LEU A 154 23.03 7.28 14.85
CA LEU A 154 21.90 6.69 14.13
C LEU A 154 22.13 6.71 12.62
N GLN A 155 22.72 7.79 12.10
CA GLN A 155 23.09 7.93 10.69
C GLN A 155 24.02 6.80 10.25
N GLY A 156 25.11 6.55 10.98
CA GLY A 156 26.03 5.45 10.67
C GLY A 156 25.37 4.07 10.74
N LEU A 157 24.44 3.88 11.68
CA LEU A 157 23.70 2.63 11.81
C LEU A 157 22.75 2.40 10.64
N PHE A 158 21.94 3.41 10.27
CA PHE A 158 21.04 3.30 9.12
C PHE A 158 21.79 3.17 7.80
N SER A 159 22.92 3.87 7.62
CA SER A 159 23.78 3.66 6.44
C SER A 159 24.28 2.22 6.34
N ASN A 160 24.65 1.59 7.46
CA ASN A 160 25.05 0.19 7.47
C ASN A 160 23.88 -0.75 7.10
N LEU A 161 22.66 -0.45 7.55
CA LEU A 161 21.46 -1.21 7.18
C LEU A 161 21.12 -1.10 5.68
N CYS A 162 21.54 -0.02 5.02
CA CYS A 162 21.43 0.12 3.56
C CYS A 162 22.46 -0.74 2.79
N ASN A 163 23.42 -1.40 3.44
CA ASN A 163 24.43 -2.22 2.78
C ASN A 163 23.82 -3.48 2.14
N THR A 164 23.84 -3.53 0.81
CA THR A 164 23.28 -4.64 0.01
C THR A 164 24.13 -5.90 0.05
N GLU A 165 25.40 -5.82 0.47
CA GLU A 165 26.29 -6.97 0.64
C GLU A 165 25.93 -7.84 1.86
N VAL A 166 25.03 -7.35 2.72
CA VAL A 166 24.47 -8.12 3.84
C VAL A 166 23.02 -8.49 3.49
N PRO A 167 22.76 -9.71 3.02
CA PRO A 167 21.43 -10.09 2.54
C PRO A 167 20.34 -9.96 3.61
N ALA A 168 20.64 -10.33 4.86
CA ALA A 168 19.69 -10.23 5.98
C ALA A 168 19.26 -8.77 6.32
N PHE A 169 20.04 -7.76 5.94
CA PHE A 169 19.65 -6.34 6.08
C PHE A 169 18.58 -5.90 5.09
N ARG A 170 18.18 -6.76 4.15
CA ARG A 170 17.03 -6.50 3.28
C ARG A 170 15.75 -6.28 4.08
N HIS A 171 15.58 -6.98 5.20
CA HIS A 171 14.50 -6.74 6.18
C HIS A 171 14.51 -5.31 6.74
N ALA A 172 15.69 -4.74 6.99
CA ALA A 172 15.82 -3.36 7.45
C ALA A 172 15.48 -2.36 6.35
N ARG A 173 15.95 -2.60 5.12
CA ARG A 173 15.70 -1.72 3.97
C ARG A 173 14.21 -1.57 3.65
N VAL A 174 13.41 -2.62 3.84
CA VAL A 174 11.93 -2.51 3.74
C VAL A 174 11.39 -1.47 4.70
N LEU A 175 11.81 -1.51 5.97
CA LEU A 175 11.28 -0.60 6.99
C LEU A 175 11.86 0.82 6.87
N LEU A 176 13.09 0.97 6.42
CA LEU A 176 13.64 2.28 6.06
C LEU A 176 12.85 2.88 4.89
N ALA A 177 12.53 2.09 3.86
CA ALA A 177 11.71 2.52 2.73
C ALA A 177 10.27 2.87 3.16
N LEU A 178 9.69 2.11 4.09
CA LEU A 178 8.40 2.41 4.71
C LEU A 178 8.38 3.79 5.39
N ARG A 179 9.54 4.29 5.85
CA ARG A 179 9.69 5.63 6.44
C ARG A 179 10.42 6.62 5.53
N ALA A 180 10.56 6.34 4.23
CA ALA A 180 11.41 7.12 3.32
C ALA A 180 11.08 8.62 3.31
N ILE A 181 9.81 9.01 3.28
CA ILE A 181 9.39 10.42 3.31
C ILE A 181 9.77 11.08 4.65
N GLY A 182 9.61 10.36 5.77
CA GLY A 182 10.00 10.86 7.09
C GLY A 182 11.52 11.05 7.20
N LEU A 183 12.28 10.08 6.70
CA LEU A 183 13.74 10.14 6.65
C LEU A 183 14.22 11.29 5.74
N PHE A 184 13.60 11.48 4.58
CA PHE A 184 13.89 12.58 3.66
C PHE A 184 13.66 13.95 4.30
N ARG A 185 12.57 14.12 5.06
CA ARG A 185 12.28 15.36 5.79
C ARG A 185 13.24 15.61 6.95
N ALA A 186 13.71 14.55 7.60
CA ALA A 186 14.66 14.66 8.69
C ALA A 186 16.09 14.97 8.18
N ASP A 187 16.52 14.25 7.14
CA ASP A 187 17.87 14.29 6.58
C ASP A 187 17.84 13.94 5.07
N GLN A 188 17.67 14.98 4.25
CA GLN A 188 17.59 14.85 2.80
C GLN A 188 18.90 14.29 2.21
N ASP A 189 20.05 14.83 2.61
CA ASP A 189 21.35 14.45 2.09
C ASP A 189 21.65 12.98 2.37
N TRP A 190 21.41 12.52 3.60
CA TRP A 190 21.56 11.12 3.95
C TRP A 190 20.63 10.23 3.13
N THR A 191 19.35 10.63 2.99
CA THR A 191 18.34 9.84 2.26
C THR A 191 18.71 9.69 0.79
N VAL A 192 19.15 10.78 0.15
CA VAL A 192 19.61 10.80 -1.24
C VAL A 192 20.85 9.94 -1.43
N ALA A 193 21.80 9.98 -0.49
CA ALA A 193 23.05 9.24 -0.61
C ALA A 193 22.88 7.73 -0.35
N ASN A 194 22.00 7.32 0.57
CA ASN A 194 21.97 5.95 1.09
C ASN A 194 20.71 5.17 0.71
N LEU A 195 19.53 5.81 0.71
CA LEU A 195 18.26 5.11 0.52
C LEU A 195 17.74 5.21 -0.92
N VAL A 196 17.77 6.40 -1.51
CA VAL A 196 17.34 6.65 -2.91
C VAL A 196 17.97 5.70 -3.92
N PRO A 197 19.28 5.38 -3.85
CA PRO A 197 19.89 4.51 -4.85
C PRO A 197 19.38 3.06 -4.81
N LEU A 198 18.67 2.66 -3.75
CA LEU A 198 18.07 1.33 -3.62
C LEU A 198 16.72 1.22 -4.36
N PHE A 199 16.12 2.32 -4.80
CA PHE A 199 14.92 2.33 -5.64
C PHE A 199 15.21 2.04 -7.12
N ASP A 200 16.49 2.09 -7.51
CA ASP A 200 16.92 1.87 -8.89
C ASP A 200 16.76 0.40 -9.31
N TRP A 201 15.84 0.19 -10.25
CA TRP A 201 15.50 -1.12 -10.82
C TRP A 201 16.67 -1.78 -11.55
N ASP A 202 17.56 -0.98 -12.15
CA ASP A 202 18.68 -1.46 -12.95
C ASP A 202 19.90 -1.78 -12.09
N ARG A 203 20.00 -1.18 -10.89
CA ARG A 203 21.14 -1.36 -9.98
C ARG A 203 21.13 -2.73 -9.31
N ASN A 204 20.01 -3.14 -8.74
CA ASN A 204 19.90 -4.44 -8.06
C ASN A 204 18.47 -4.99 -8.09
N LYS A 205 18.27 -6.01 -8.93
CA LYS A 205 16.96 -6.63 -9.19
C LYS A 205 16.33 -7.32 -7.98
N SER A 206 17.12 -7.71 -6.97
CA SER A 206 16.57 -8.31 -5.74
C SER A 206 16.22 -7.27 -4.66
N GLU A 207 16.70 -6.04 -4.79
CA GLU A 207 16.52 -4.99 -3.77
C GLU A 207 15.42 -4.00 -4.14
N ALA A 208 15.35 -3.57 -5.41
CA ALA A 208 14.37 -2.57 -5.83
C ALA A 208 12.91 -3.01 -5.53
N PRO A 209 12.43 -4.22 -5.88
CA PRO A 209 11.07 -4.63 -5.56
C PRO A 209 10.75 -4.56 -4.05
N VAL A 210 11.74 -4.86 -3.23
CA VAL A 210 11.62 -4.92 -1.77
C VAL A 210 11.54 -3.52 -1.15
N VAL A 211 12.37 -2.60 -1.64
CA VAL A 211 12.36 -1.18 -1.24
C VAL A 211 11.06 -0.51 -1.70
N TRP A 212 10.64 -0.78 -2.94
CA TRP A 212 9.36 -0.30 -3.48
C TRP A 212 8.17 -0.84 -2.67
N SER A 213 8.18 -2.11 -2.27
CA SER A 213 7.16 -2.70 -1.41
C SER A 213 7.02 -1.95 -0.07
N GLY A 214 8.15 -1.68 0.59
CA GLY A 214 8.17 -0.90 1.83
C GLY A 214 7.62 0.52 1.64
N PHE A 215 8.11 1.25 0.63
CA PHE A 215 7.66 2.60 0.33
C PHE A 215 6.15 2.66 0.04
N LEU A 216 5.67 1.86 -0.89
CA LEU A 216 4.28 1.90 -1.38
C LEU A 216 3.24 1.52 -0.32
N HIS A 217 3.63 0.78 0.72
CA HIS A 217 2.71 0.41 1.81
C HIS A 217 2.13 1.62 2.55
N SER A 218 2.92 2.69 2.71
CA SER A 218 2.48 3.94 3.37
C SER A 218 2.66 5.18 2.49
N ALA A 219 2.86 4.97 1.18
CA ALA A 219 3.18 6.06 0.28
C ALA A 219 2.01 7.04 0.17
N ARG A 220 2.40 8.30 0.18
CA ARG A 220 1.56 9.47 -0.07
C ARG A 220 2.30 10.39 -1.02
N MET A 221 1.57 11.24 -1.73
CA MET A 221 2.20 12.22 -2.60
C MET A 221 3.04 13.20 -1.76
N HIS A 222 4.36 13.14 -1.93
CA HIS A 222 5.32 14.09 -1.37
C HIS A 222 6.25 14.51 -2.49
N VAL A 223 5.86 15.59 -3.19
CA VAL A 223 6.47 16.02 -4.46
C VAL A 223 8.00 16.07 -4.39
N PRO A 224 8.65 16.69 -3.39
CA PRO A 224 10.11 16.76 -3.36
C PRO A 224 10.81 15.39 -3.32
N PHE A 225 10.20 14.40 -2.65
CA PHE A 225 10.75 13.05 -2.60
C PHE A 225 10.52 12.31 -3.90
N ILE A 226 9.31 12.40 -4.47
CA ILE A 226 8.97 11.77 -5.75
C ILE A 226 9.84 12.32 -6.89
N GLU A 227 10.15 13.62 -6.87
CA GLU A 227 11.11 14.25 -7.79
C GLU A 227 12.52 13.68 -7.64
N THR A 228 12.95 13.44 -6.40
CA THR A 228 14.25 12.83 -6.11
C THR A 228 14.35 11.41 -6.68
N ILE A 229 13.25 10.65 -6.66
CA ILE A 229 13.17 9.29 -7.22
C ILE A 229 12.50 9.25 -8.60
N LYS A 230 12.45 10.37 -9.34
CA LYS A 230 11.65 10.50 -10.57
C LYS A 230 11.91 9.39 -11.58
N THR A 231 13.19 9.12 -11.89
CA THR A 231 13.58 8.10 -12.88
C THR A 231 13.09 6.71 -12.48
N PRO A 232 13.45 6.15 -11.31
CA PRO A 232 12.95 4.84 -10.91
C PRO A 232 11.42 4.82 -10.68
N PHE A 233 10.80 5.94 -10.32
CA PHE A 233 9.34 6.06 -10.20
C PHE A 233 8.64 5.90 -11.56
N LEU A 234 9.15 6.50 -12.63
CA LEU A 234 8.58 6.30 -13.97
C LEU A 234 8.86 4.88 -14.50
N GLN A 235 10.05 4.32 -14.21
CA GLN A 235 10.40 2.95 -14.60
C GLN A 235 9.53 1.89 -13.89
N ALA A 236 9.04 2.16 -12.68
CA ALA A 236 8.23 1.23 -11.91
C ALA A 236 6.96 0.75 -12.65
N ALA A 237 6.47 1.50 -13.65
CA ALA A 237 5.38 1.05 -14.52
C ALA A 237 5.72 -0.22 -15.33
N GLN A 238 6.99 -0.41 -15.71
CA GLN A 238 7.48 -1.61 -16.41
C GLN A 238 7.65 -2.79 -15.45
N HIS A 239 7.79 -2.49 -14.16
CA HIS A 239 7.98 -3.44 -13.06
C HIS A 239 6.70 -3.62 -12.24
N TYR A 240 5.53 -3.29 -12.80
CA TYR A 240 4.28 -3.30 -12.04
C TYR A 240 3.98 -4.66 -11.41
N GLU A 241 4.29 -5.76 -12.11
CA GLU A 241 4.11 -7.12 -11.60
C GLU A 241 5.06 -7.42 -10.42
N ASP A 242 6.25 -6.81 -10.40
CA ASP A 242 7.22 -6.93 -9.30
C ASP A 242 6.76 -6.16 -8.03
N LEU A 243 5.77 -5.27 -8.15
CA LEU A 243 5.17 -4.55 -7.02
C LEU A 243 4.11 -5.38 -6.28
N ASP A 244 3.70 -6.52 -6.83
CA ASP A 244 2.68 -7.42 -6.26
C ASP A 244 1.42 -6.63 -5.82
N SER A 245 0.83 -6.91 -4.65
CA SER A 245 -0.39 -6.23 -4.17
C SER A 245 -0.26 -4.71 -3.96
N ARG A 246 0.94 -4.13 -4.09
CA ARG A 246 1.19 -2.68 -3.98
C ARG A 246 1.09 -1.95 -5.32
N GLY A 247 0.98 -2.66 -6.44
CA GLY A 247 0.87 -2.05 -7.77
C GLY A 247 -0.25 -1.01 -7.86
N GLY A 248 -1.41 -1.25 -7.22
CA GLY A 248 -2.51 -0.30 -7.19
C GLY A 248 -2.16 1.04 -6.54
N ARG A 249 -1.39 1.02 -5.43
CA ARG A 249 -0.87 2.23 -4.77
C ARG A 249 0.07 3.01 -5.69
N TYR A 250 0.91 2.32 -6.44
CA TYR A 250 1.77 2.96 -7.44
C TYR A 250 0.94 3.62 -8.56
N ALA A 251 -0.06 2.92 -9.11
CA ALA A 251 -0.94 3.48 -10.13
C ALA A 251 -1.68 4.74 -9.62
N PHE A 252 -2.09 4.76 -8.35
CA PHE A 252 -2.68 5.96 -7.74
C PHE A 252 -1.71 7.13 -7.70
N LEU A 253 -0.45 6.92 -7.25
CA LEU A 253 0.54 8.00 -7.22
C LEU A 253 0.86 8.53 -8.62
N LEU A 254 1.00 7.63 -9.60
CA LEU A 254 1.27 8.02 -10.99
C LEU A 254 0.12 8.85 -11.58
N THR A 255 -1.11 8.41 -11.34
CA THR A 255 -2.32 9.11 -11.80
C THR A 255 -2.49 10.45 -11.08
N PHE A 256 -2.22 10.51 -9.78
CA PHE A 256 -2.24 11.76 -9.01
C PHE A 256 -1.21 12.76 -9.54
N ALA A 257 0.03 12.33 -9.79
CA ALA A 257 1.08 13.19 -10.34
C ALA A 257 0.66 13.81 -11.68
N ALA A 258 -0.06 13.04 -12.49
CA ALA A 258 -0.61 13.50 -13.77
C ALA A 258 -1.77 14.48 -13.62
N LEU A 259 -2.68 14.27 -12.67
CA LEU A 259 -3.79 15.18 -12.40
C LEU A 259 -3.30 16.50 -11.80
N ASP A 260 -2.36 16.45 -10.86
CA ASP A 260 -1.85 17.64 -10.17
C ASP A 260 -1.00 18.53 -11.10
N ARG A 261 -0.48 17.96 -12.20
CA ARG A 261 0.39 18.62 -13.19
C ARG A 261 1.70 19.10 -12.56
N ILE A 262 2.34 18.20 -11.82
CA ILE A 262 3.65 18.45 -11.21
C ILE A 262 4.64 18.84 -12.33
N GLU A 263 5.24 20.02 -12.23
CA GLU A 263 6.06 20.62 -13.31
C GLU A 263 7.22 19.71 -13.75
N SER A 264 7.83 19.00 -12.80
CA SER A 264 8.91 18.05 -13.05
C SER A 264 8.48 16.78 -13.80
N PHE A 265 7.18 16.53 -13.96
CA PHE A 265 6.62 15.36 -14.66
C PHE A 265 5.90 15.80 -15.96
N PRO A 266 6.62 15.95 -17.09
CA PRO A 266 6.00 16.34 -18.34
C PRO A 266 4.99 15.28 -18.84
N PRO A 267 3.90 15.68 -19.52
CA PRO A 267 2.85 14.77 -19.95
C PRO A 267 3.33 13.57 -20.78
N GLU A 268 4.37 13.72 -21.61
CA GLU A 268 4.89 12.63 -22.44
C GLU A 268 5.55 11.50 -21.63
N GLU A 269 6.18 11.83 -20.50
CA GLU A 269 6.76 10.83 -19.59
C GLU A 269 5.65 10.08 -18.84
N LEU A 270 4.66 10.81 -18.34
CA LEU A 270 3.50 10.23 -17.67
C LEU A 270 2.69 9.34 -18.62
N LYS A 271 2.45 9.79 -19.85
CA LYS A 271 1.80 9.00 -20.90
C LYS A 271 2.55 7.70 -21.19
N ARG A 272 3.88 7.75 -21.25
CA ARG A 272 4.71 6.55 -21.46
C ARG A 272 4.57 5.59 -20.29
N ALA A 273 4.68 6.07 -19.05
CA ALA A 273 4.54 5.26 -17.85
C ALA A 273 3.13 4.66 -17.72
N THR A 274 2.08 5.47 -17.86
CA THR A 274 0.68 5.00 -17.83
C THR A 274 0.43 3.97 -18.93
N GLY A 275 1.01 4.15 -20.12
CA GLY A 275 0.89 3.18 -21.22
C GLY A 275 1.63 1.85 -21.00
N GLN A 276 2.50 1.77 -20.00
CA GLN A 276 3.21 0.54 -19.62
C GLN A 276 2.46 -0.26 -18.54
N LEU A 277 1.50 0.36 -17.84
CA LEU A 277 0.68 -0.32 -16.84
C LEU A 277 -0.09 -1.51 -17.44
N PRO A 278 -0.21 -2.62 -16.70
CA PRO A 278 -1.15 -3.69 -17.04
C PRO A 278 -2.60 -3.26 -16.76
N ASP A 279 -3.55 -4.11 -17.13
CA ASP A 279 -4.99 -3.84 -16.99
C ASP A 279 -5.38 -3.46 -15.55
N ASP A 280 -4.82 -4.14 -14.55
CA ASP A 280 -5.08 -3.82 -13.13
C ASP A 280 -4.56 -2.44 -12.75
N GLY A 281 -3.40 -2.02 -13.28
CA GLY A 281 -2.88 -0.67 -13.07
C GLY A 281 -3.76 0.40 -13.72
N LEU A 282 -4.27 0.14 -14.93
CA LEU A 282 -5.20 1.04 -15.62
C LEU A 282 -6.57 1.13 -14.92
N GLN A 283 -7.08 0.02 -14.39
CA GLN A 283 -8.29 0.02 -13.57
C GLN A 283 -8.13 0.86 -12.31
N ASN A 284 -6.99 0.71 -11.61
CA ASN A 284 -6.67 1.54 -10.44
C ASN A 284 -6.56 3.03 -10.82
N ALA A 285 -5.98 3.36 -11.97
CA ALA A 285 -5.95 4.73 -12.47
C ALA A 285 -7.36 5.30 -12.69
N ILE A 286 -8.26 4.55 -13.34
CA ILE A 286 -9.65 4.98 -13.54
C ILE A 286 -10.37 5.12 -12.20
N TRP A 287 -10.18 4.18 -11.29
CA TRP A 287 -10.78 4.23 -9.97
C TRP A 287 -10.39 5.51 -9.23
N LEU A 288 -9.11 5.93 -9.29
CA LEU A 288 -8.71 7.22 -8.74
C LEU A 288 -9.41 8.39 -9.43
N LEU A 289 -9.56 8.39 -10.77
CA LEU A 289 -10.27 9.46 -11.48
C LEU A 289 -11.72 9.59 -11.02
N VAL A 290 -12.41 8.46 -10.85
CA VAL A 290 -13.79 8.41 -10.32
C VAL A 290 -13.82 8.98 -8.90
N GLN A 291 -12.95 8.49 -8.00
CA GLN A 291 -12.88 8.98 -6.62
C GLN A 291 -12.60 10.48 -6.54
N MET A 292 -11.69 11.00 -7.36
CA MET A 292 -11.40 12.45 -7.36
C MET A 292 -12.56 13.30 -7.87
N LEU A 293 -13.42 12.77 -8.76
CA LEU A 293 -14.65 13.45 -9.20
C LEU A 293 -15.75 13.39 -8.14
N ASP A 294 -15.84 12.28 -7.42
CA ASP A 294 -16.76 12.13 -6.30
C ASP A 294 -16.37 13.07 -5.15
N ASP A 295 -15.09 13.11 -4.79
CA ASP A 295 -14.52 13.96 -3.72
C ASP A 295 -14.55 15.46 -4.06
N ALA A 296 -14.60 15.82 -5.35
CA ALA A 296 -14.69 17.22 -5.78
C ALA A 296 -16.06 17.85 -5.47
N ASP A 297 -17.09 17.04 -5.23
CA ASP A 297 -18.46 17.43 -4.86
C ASP A 297 -19.01 18.58 -5.73
N GLU A 298 -19.26 19.77 -5.16
CA GLU A 298 -19.76 20.95 -5.89
C GLU A 298 -18.84 21.45 -7.01
N ASN A 299 -17.54 21.06 -7.00
CA ASN A 299 -16.55 21.44 -8.02
C ASN A 299 -16.31 20.34 -9.06
N ARG A 300 -17.13 19.29 -9.09
CA ARG A 300 -16.95 18.11 -9.95
C ARG A 300 -16.80 18.47 -11.43
N GLU A 301 -17.68 19.30 -11.97
CA GLU A 301 -17.67 19.69 -13.39
C GLU A 301 -16.40 20.49 -13.74
N GLU A 302 -16.01 21.41 -12.87
CA GLU A 302 -14.76 22.15 -13.03
C GLU A 302 -13.55 21.22 -12.96
N TYR A 303 -13.57 20.24 -12.05
CA TYR A 303 -12.50 19.26 -11.90
C TYR A 303 -12.38 18.36 -13.13
N TRP A 304 -13.50 17.90 -13.69
CA TRP A 304 -13.53 17.20 -14.98
C TRP A 304 -12.82 18.02 -16.06
N GLN A 305 -13.27 19.25 -16.29
CA GLN A 305 -12.77 20.11 -17.37
C GLN A 305 -11.28 20.46 -17.20
N LYS A 306 -10.85 20.76 -15.97
CA LYS A 306 -9.48 21.21 -15.71
C LYS A 306 -8.50 20.05 -15.52
N ARG A 307 -8.92 18.88 -15.05
CA ARG A 307 -8.00 17.81 -14.62
C ARG A 307 -8.21 16.51 -15.38
N VAL A 308 -9.41 15.92 -15.28
CA VAL A 308 -9.68 14.58 -15.84
C VAL A 308 -9.71 14.58 -17.36
N ARG A 309 -10.40 15.54 -17.99
CA ARG A 309 -10.50 15.64 -19.44
C ARG A 309 -9.12 15.81 -20.11
N PRO A 310 -8.24 16.73 -19.67
CA PRO A 310 -6.87 16.81 -20.18
C PRO A 310 -6.05 15.53 -20.00
N TYR A 311 -6.24 14.81 -18.89
CA TYR A 311 -5.61 13.52 -18.65
C TYR A 311 -6.06 12.47 -19.68
N MET A 312 -7.36 12.39 -19.96
CA MET A 312 -7.91 11.48 -20.97
C MET A 312 -7.42 11.81 -22.38
N ASP A 313 -7.30 13.09 -22.73
CA ASP A 313 -6.85 13.53 -24.05
C ASP A 313 -5.36 13.24 -24.31
N SER A 314 -4.51 13.51 -23.30
CA SER A 314 -3.06 13.62 -23.48
C SER A 314 -2.26 12.45 -22.91
N ILE A 315 -2.76 11.81 -21.85
CA ILE A 315 -2.00 10.83 -21.04
C ILE A 315 -2.58 9.42 -21.17
N TRP A 316 -3.91 9.29 -21.20
CA TRP A 316 -4.55 7.97 -21.25
C TRP A 316 -4.10 7.15 -22.48
N PRO A 317 -3.73 5.87 -22.30
CA PRO A 317 -3.16 5.07 -23.38
C PRO A 317 -4.17 4.78 -24.49
N ARG A 318 -3.72 4.97 -25.74
CA ARG A 318 -4.46 4.57 -26.95
C ARG A 318 -4.18 3.11 -27.38
N ALA A 319 -3.25 2.45 -26.72
CA ALA A 319 -2.80 1.09 -27.04
C ALA A 319 -3.88 0.03 -26.75
N ARG A 320 -3.80 -1.13 -27.41
CA ARG A 320 -4.80 -2.21 -27.30
C ARG A 320 -5.04 -2.72 -25.86
N LYS A 321 -4.05 -2.61 -24.97
CA LYS A 321 -4.16 -3.00 -23.55
C LYS A 321 -5.24 -2.19 -22.80
N SER A 322 -5.43 -0.90 -23.12
CA SER A 322 -6.50 -0.08 -22.51
C SER A 322 -7.91 -0.44 -22.99
N ARG A 323 -8.05 -1.53 -23.76
CA ARG A 323 -9.32 -2.02 -24.32
C ARG A 323 -9.71 -3.38 -23.75
N SER A 324 -9.11 -3.80 -22.64
CA SER A 324 -9.56 -5.03 -21.98
C SER A 324 -11.00 -4.88 -21.46
N ARG A 325 -11.66 -6.01 -21.19
CA ARG A 325 -13.07 -5.99 -20.73
C ARG A 325 -13.23 -5.20 -19.42
N LEU A 326 -12.33 -5.42 -18.46
CA LEU A 326 -12.38 -4.79 -17.15
C LEU A 326 -12.13 -3.28 -17.22
N VAL A 327 -11.12 -2.84 -18.00
CA VAL A 327 -10.83 -1.42 -18.20
C VAL A 327 -12.02 -0.69 -18.85
N ARG A 328 -12.68 -1.34 -19.82
CA ARG A 328 -13.85 -0.77 -20.52
C ARG A 328 -15.06 -0.58 -19.60
N ALA A 329 -15.35 -1.55 -18.73
CA ALA A 329 -16.42 -1.41 -17.74
C ALA A 329 -16.18 -0.20 -16.82
N ARG A 330 -14.95 -0.06 -16.31
CA ARG A 330 -14.56 1.07 -15.46
C ARG A 330 -14.61 2.42 -16.17
N LEU A 331 -14.29 2.46 -17.47
CA LEU A 331 -14.43 3.70 -18.26
C LEU A 331 -15.88 4.17 -18.38
N ALA A 332 -16.85 3.25 -18.42
CA ALA A 332 -18.27 3.64 -18.39
C ALA A 332 -18.66 4.24 -17.03
N GLU A 333 -18.11 3.73 -15.92
CA GLU A 333 -18.29 4.32 -14.59
C GLU A 333 -17.70 5.75 -14.54
N LEU A 334 -16.54 5.98 -15.16
CA LEU A 334 -15.93 7.30 -15.26
C LEU A 334 -16.81 8.31 -16.01
N CYS A 335 -17.50 7.88 -17.07
CA CYS A 335 -18.49 8.73 -17.73
C CYS A 335 -19.55 9.19 -16.74
N VAL A 336 -20.16 8.25 -16.01
CA VAL A 336 -21.22 8.53 -15.02
C VAL A 336 -20.72 9.45 -13.91
N ALA A 337 -19.50 9.23 -13.42
CA ALA A 337 -18.87 10.05 -12.37
C ALA A 337 -18.65 11.52 -12.78
N ALA A 338 -18.64 11.85 -14.09
CA ALA A 338 -18.47 13.22 -14.57
C ALA A 338 -19.69 14.13 -14.28
N GLY A 339 -20.82 13.59 -13.83
CA GLY A 339 -21.96 14.40 -13.37
C GLY A 339 -22.55 15.29 -14.46
N GLY A 340 -22.55 16.62 -14.26
CA GLY A 340 -23.02 17.58 -15.26
C GLY A 340 -22.21 17.56 -16.58
N GLU A 341 -20.96 17.12 -16.53
CA GLU A 341 -20.09 16.96 -17.71
C GLU A 341 -20.22 15.59 -18.39
N PHE A 342 -21.23 14.80 -18.01
CA PHE A 342 -21.50 13.49 -18.59
C PHE A 342 -21.51 13.46 -20.13
N PRO A 343 -22.15 14.40 -20.85
CA PRO A 343 -22.10 14.42 -22.33
C PRO A 343 -20.68 14.55 -22.90
N ASP A 344 -19.84 15.42 -22.33
CA ASP A 344 -18.44 15.55 -22.77
C ASP A 344 -17.63 14.30 -22.41
N ALA A 345 -17.89 13.70 -21.25
CA ALA A 345 -17.26 12.45 -20.85
C ALA A 345 -17.58 11.28 -21.78
N VAL A 346 -18.86 11.07 -22.13
CA VAL A 346 -19.26 10.06 -23.11
C VAL A 346 -18.55 10.30 -24.43
N LYS A 347 -18.56 11.53 -24.95
CA LYS A 347 -17.90 11.88 -26.21
C LYS A 347 -16.39 11.59 -26.19
N VAL A 348 -15.69 11.99 -25.12
CA VAL A 348 -14.24 11.80 -25.00
C VAL A 348 -13.91 10.32 -24.86
N ILE A 349 -14.65 9.57 -24.05
CA ILE A 349 -14.32 8.19 -23.66
C ILE A 349 -14.83 7.14 -24.66
N SER A 350 -15.85 7.47 -25.48
CA SER A 350 -16.45 6.60 -26.50
C SER A 350 -15.46 5.79 -27.36
N PRO A 351 -14.30 6.33 -27.81
CA PRO A 351 -13.31 5.57 -28.58
C PRO A 351 -12.71 4.35 -27.88
N TRP A 352 -12.79 4.28 -26.55
CA TRP A 352 -12.30 3.16 -25.75
C TRP A 352 -13.43 2.24 -25.28
N LEU A 353 -14.68 2.68 -25.33
CA LEU A 353 -15.83 1.85 -24.99
C LEU A 353 -16.10 0.80 -26.06
N SER A 354 -16.59 -0.34 -25.63
CA SER A 354 -17.18 -1.37 -26.48
C SER A 354 -17.91 -2.37 -25.58
N PRO A 355 -18.84 -3.16 -26.13
CA PRO A 355 -19.65 -4.07 -25.34
C PRO A 355 -18.81 -4.95 -24.40
N VAL A 356 -19.25 -5.02 -23.15
CA VAL A 356 -18.71 -5.85 -22.07
C VAL A 356 -19.84 -6.57 -21.37
N SER A 357 -19.60 -7.78 -20.85
CA SER A 357 -20.60 -8.53 -20.09
C SER A 357 -20.81 -8.01 -18.66
N ASP A 358 -19.82 -7.34 -18.09
CA ASP A 358 -19.83 -6.81 -16.72
C ASP A 358 -20.22 -5.32 -16.71
N TYR A 359 -21.43 -5.03 -17.20
CA TYR A 359 -21.94 -3.66 -17.36
C TYR A 359 -22.94 -3.25 -16.26
N SER A 360 -23.40 -4.20 -15.44
CA SER A 360 -24.49 -4.01 -14.49
C SER A 360 -24.24 -2.89 -13.48
N PHE A 361 -23.00 -2.74 -13.02
CA PHE A 361 -22.65 -1.70 -12.04
C PHE A 361 -22.71 -0.30 -12.65
N ALA A 362 -22.11 -0.08 -13.83
CA ALA A 362 -22.18 1.20 -14.55
C ALA A 362 -23.64 1.59 -14.89
N VAL A 363 -24.48 0.64 -15.29
CA VAL A 363 -25.91 0.87 -15.54
C VAL A 363 -26.66 1.27 -14.27
N THR A 364 -26.32 0.64 -13.14
CA THR A 364 -26.91 1.00 -11.84
C THR A 364 -26.54 2.42 -11.45
N LEU A 365 -25.26 2.79 -11.56
CA LEU A 365 -24.80 4.16 -11.30
C LEU A 365 -25.47 5.18 -12.22
N LEU A 366 -25.59 4.88 -13.52
CA LEU A 366 -26.23 5.75 -14.51
C LEU A 366 -27.68 6.08 -14.11
N HIS A 367 -28.44 5.04 -13.73
CA HIS A 367 -29.81 5.18 -13.27
C HIS A 367 -29.89 6.00 -11.96
N GLU A 368 -29.06 5.68 -10.97
CA GLU A 368 -29.10 6.31 -9.65
C GLU A 368 -28.67 7.78 -9.68
N ALA A 369 -27.75 8.13 -10.58
CA ALA A 369 -27.36 9.51 -10.84
C ALA A 369 -28.46 10.33 -11.56
N GLY A 370 -29.54 9.67 -12.03
CA GLY A 370 -30.64 10.31 -12.75
C GLY A 370 -30.24 10.88 -14.11
N LEU A 371 -29.14 10.39 -14.69
CA LEU A 371 -28.58 10.92 -15.94
C LEU A 371 -29.45 10.57 -17.15
N CYS A 372 -30.19 9.46 -17.10
CA CYS A 372 -31.16 9.10 -18.13
C CYS A 372 -32.23 10.18 -18.37
N LYS A 373 -32.59 10.95 -17.32
CA LYS A 373 -33.56 12.07 -17.42
C LYS A 373 -32.89 13.38 -17.81
N LYS A 374 -31.63 13.59 -17.40
CA LYS A 374 -30.90 14.83 -17.67
C LYS A 374 -30.31 14.86 -19.08
N PHE A 375 -29.77 13.73 -19.53
CA PHE A 375 -29.03 13.56 -20.79
C PHE A 375 -29.47 12.25 -21.48
N PRO A 376 -30.71 12.17 -22.00
CA PRO A 376 -31.27 10.92 -22.53
C PRO A 376 -30.52 10.39 -23.75
N SER A 377 -30.06 11.27 -24.65
CA SER A 377 -29.31 10.89 -25.86
C SER A 377 -27.93 10.33 -25.51
N ASP A 378 -27.16 11.03 -24.67
CA ASP A 378 -25.83 10.58 -24.24
C ASP A 378 -25.91 9.31 -23.39
N SER A 379 -26.97 9.16 -22.59
CA SER A 379 -27.23 7.95 -21.80
C SER A 379 -27.48 6.75 -22.70
N LEU A 380 -28.28 6.94 -23.77
CA LEU A 380 -28.49 5.91 -24.77
C LEU A 380 -27.19 5.55 -25.50
N GLU A 381 -26.37 6.53 -25.86
CA GLU A 381 -25.07 6.28 -26.49
C GLU A 381 -24.15 5.47 -25.56
N LEU A 382 -24.04 5.84 -24.29
CA LEU A 382 -23.22 5.09 -23.32
C LEU A 382 -23.69 3.64 -23.17
N LEU A 383 -24.99 3.42 -23.03
CA LEU A 383 -25.57 2.08 -22.93
C LEU A 383 -25.28 1.26 -24.18
N ALA A 384 -25.51 1.81 -25.36
CA ALA A 384 -25.27 1.13 -26.64
C ALA A 384 -23.79 0.77 -26.84
N ARG A 385 -22.87 1.59 -26.33
CA ARG A 385 -21.43 1.34 -26.40
C ARG A 385 -20.92 0.33 -25.37
N THR A 386 -21.67 0.07 -24.29
CA THR A 386 -21.18 -0.67 -23.13
C THR A 386 -21.88 -2.02 -22.95
N VAL A 387 -23.18 -2.11 -23.23
CA VAL A 387 -23.98 -3.31 -23.01
C VAL A 387 -23.67 -4.37 -24.07
N ASP A 388 -23.27 -5.55 -23.61
CA ASP A 388 -23.16 -6.75 -24.44
C ASP A 388 -24.54 -7.41 -24.60
N THR A 389 -25.18 -7.20 -25.74
CA THR A 389 -26.50 -7.75 -26.09
C THR A 389 -26.45 -9.22 -26.56
N GLU A 390 -25.24 -9.78 -26.72
CA GLU A 390 -25.02 -11.18 -27.11
C GLU A 390 -24.79 -12.09 -25.90
N THR A 391 -24.65 -11.53 -24.70
CA THR A 391 -24.37 -12.29 -23.49
C THR A 391 -25.52 -13.25 -23.10
N GLU A 392 -25.15 -14.36 -22.44
CA GLU A 392 -26.09 -15.35 -21.92
C GLU A 392 -26.78 -14.91 -20.62
N TRP A 393 -26.24 -13.89 -19.94
CA TRP A 393 -26.81 -13.37 -18.71
C TRP A 393 -28.04 -12.49 -18.98
N GLY A 394 -29.04 -12.59 -18.10
CA GLY A 394 -30.24 -11.76 -18.16
C GLY A 394 -29.93 -10.27 -17.90
N PRO A 395 -30.65 -9.35 -18.56
CA PRO A 395 -30.47 -7.91 -18.39
C PRO A 395 -30.77 -7.50 -16.94
N PRO A 396 -29.96 -6.62 -16.32
CA PRO A 396 -30.29 -6.11 -14.99
C PRO A 396 -31.56 -5.26 -15.06
N SER A 397 -32.40 -5.31 -14.03
CA SER A 397 -33.65 -4.52 -13.94
C SER A 397 -33.41 -3.01 -14.12
N LYS A 398 -32.23 -2.54 -13.71
CA LYS A 398 -31.79 -1.15 -13.90
C LYS A 398 -31.61 -0.76 -15.37
N LEU A 399 -31.29 -1.70 -16.26
CA LEU A 399 -31.19 -1.42 -17.71
C LEU A 399 -32.58 -1.09 -18.28
N GLN A 400 -33.60 -1.87 -17.90
CA GLN A 400 -34.99 -1.60 -18.29
C GLN A 400 -35.48 -0.26 -17.74
N ALA A 401 -35.14 0.04 -16.48
CA ALA A 401 -35.47 1.31 -15.88
C ALA A 401 -34.81 2.49 -16.62
N CYS A 402 -33.53 2.37 -17.02
CA CYS A 402 -32.86 3.39 -17.82
C CYS A 402 -33.57 3.65 -19.15
N LEU A 403 -33.88 2.60 -19.93
CA LEU A 403 -34.56 2.77 -21.22
C LEU A 403 -35.94 3.41 -21.05
N LYS A 404 -36.67 3.01 -20.00
CA LYS A 404 -37.96 3.63 -19.67
C LYS A 404 -37.82 5.12 -19.40
N GLU A 405 -36.87 5.53 -18.55
CA GLU A 405 -36.64 6.95 -18.23
C GLU A 405 -36.20 7.75 -19.47
N ILE A 406 -35.36 7.17 -20.33
CA ILE A 406 -34.95 7.78 -21.61
C ILE A 406 -36.17 8.02 -22.49
N LYS A 407 -37.04 7.01 -22.66
CA LYS A 407 -38.26 7.12 -23.47
C LYS A 407 -39.26 8.13 -22.91
N GLU A 408 -39.44 8.16 -21.59
CA GLU A 408 -40.35 9.12 -20.93
C GLU A 408 -39.86 10.57 -21.08
N THR A 409 -38.54 10.77 -21.17
CA THR A 409 -37.92 12.08 -21.32
C THR A 409 -37.89 12.54 -22.78
N ASP A 410 -37.49 11.66 -23.70
CA ASP A 410 -37.44 11.92 -25.14
C ASP A 410 -37.95 10.72 -25.94
N ALA A 411 -39.23 10.77 -26.29
CA ALA A 411 -39.89 9.71 -27.05
C ALA A 411 -39.37 9.57 -28.49
N SER A 412 -38.60 10.54 -29.01
CA SER A 412 -38.03 10.42 -30.36
C SER A 412 -36.96 9.34 -30.46
N LEU A 413 -36.21 9.12 -29.36
CA LEU A 413 -35.13 8.14 -29.26
C LEU A 413 -35.63 6.68 -29.33
N GLU A 414 -36.92 6.43 -29.11
CA GLU A 414 -37.50 5.08 -29.24
C GLU A 414 -37.34 4.51 -30.66
N LYS A 415 -37.25 5.39 -31.66
CA LYS A 415 -37.07 5.02 -33.07
C LYS A 415 -35.61 4.83 -33.46
N ASP A 416 -34.69 5.15 -32.57
CA ASP A 416 -33.27 5.03 -32.84
C ASP A 416 -32.83 3.57 -32.73
N ALA A 417 -32.00 3.13 -33.68
CA ALA A 417 -31.52 1.75 -33.74
C ALA A 417 -30.89 1.26 -32.42
N PRO A 418 -30.06 2.06 -31.70
CA PRO A 418 -29.52 1.66 -30.40
C PRO A 418 -30.59 1.37 -29.34
N TYR A 419 -31.67 2.16 -29.31
CA TYR A 419 -32.76 1.93 -28.35
C TYR A 419 -33.48 0.63 -28.67
N MET A 420 -33.83 0.43 -29.94
CA MET A 420 -34.54 -0.77 -30.41
C MET A 420 -33.72 -2.03 -30.13
N GLU A 421 -32.41 -2.01 -30.32
CA GLU A 421 -31.54 -3.16 -30.07
C GLU A 421 -31.50 -3.54 -28.58
N LEU A 422 -31.33 -2.56 -27.70
CA LEU A 422 -31.32 -2.78 -26.25
C LEU A 422 -32.69 -3.25 -25.73
N ASP A 423 -33.78 -2.67 -26.22
CA ASP A 423 -35.14 -3.09 -25.88
C ASP A 423 -35.43 -4.53 -26.36
N LEU A 424 -34.98 -4.90 -27.57
CA LEU A 424 -35.06 -6.27 -28.07
C LEU A 424 -34.24 -7.26 -27.24
N TYR A 425 -33.04 -6.87 -26.81
CA TYR A 425 -32.24 -7.67 -25.88
C TYR A 425 -33.00 -7.90 -24.55
N ILE A 426 -33.58 -6.84 -23.99
CA ILE A 426 -34.36 -6.94 -22.74
C ILE A 426 -35.55 -7.88 -22.90
N ARG A 427 -36.32 -7.76 -24.00
CA ARG A 427 -37.48 -8.61 -24.24
C ARG A 427 -37.12 -10.08 -24.48
N ARG A 428 -36.05 -10.34 -25.24
CA ARG A 428 -35.59 -11.71 -25.53
C ARG A 428 -35.20 -12.44 -24.25
N ARG A 429 -34.45 -11.78 -23.36
CA ARG A 429 -33.90 -12.41 -22.15
C ARG A 429 -34.79 -12.26 -20.91
N GLY A 430 -35.61 -11.21 -20.83
CA GLY A 430 -36.55 -11.00 -19.74
C GLY A 430 -37.72 -12.01 -19.75
N GLY A 431 -38.12 -12.48 -20.94
CA GLY A 431 -39.14 -13.54 -21.08
C GLY A 431 -38.64 -14.96 -20.77
N GLU A 432 -37.34 -15.22 -20.86
CA GLU A 432 -36.74 -16.54 -20.55
C GLU A 432 -36.66 -16.80 -19.03
N VAL A 433 -36.50 -15.76 -18.20
CA VAL A 433 -36.43 -15.87 -16.73
C VAL A 433 -37.81 -16.12 -16.09
N GLU A 434 -38.90 -15.69 -16.74
CA GLU A 434 -40.28 -15.96 -16.28
C GLU A 434 -40.80 -17.34 -16.70
N SER A 435 -40.15 -18.03 -17.65
CA SER A 435 -40.60 -19.35 -18.15
C SER A 435 -40.00 -20.57 -17.43
N ASP A 436 -39.02 -20.37 -16.54
CA ASP A 436 -38.37 -21.42 -15.73
C ASP A 436 -38.78 -21.39 -14.23
N GLY A 437 -39.87 -20.67 -13.90
CA GLY A 437 -40.42 -20.54 -12.55
C GLY A 437 -41.52 -21.54 -12.20
#